data_AF-A0A1W2LVN5-F1
#
_entry.id   AF-A0A1W2LVN5-F1
#
_cell.length_a   1.000
_cell.length_b   1.000
_cell.length_c   1.000
_cell.angle_alpha   90.00
_cell.angle_beta   90.00
_cell.angle_gamma   90.00
#
_symmetry.space_group_name_H-M   'P 1'
#
loop_
_entity.id
_entity.type
_entity.pdbx_description
1 polymer ?
#
loop_
_entity_poly.entity_id
_entity_poly.type
_entity_poly.pdbx_seq_one_letter_code
_entity_poly.pdbx_strand_id
1 'polypeptide(L)'
;MGRVQVVGATVVDGSGRDPADVDVGIEDGRITQVGAFAAHGERLEADGLTMTPGLIDAHVHLGLSSPIQPQFSFRLSAAELAADIFATAGAALDAGFTTVRDTGGIDGGVVTTIAKGKVRGPRVLSCGPVQCQIGGHGYYGAEWEPTELWSSHHVPGLCALSMMSGNADELRHNVREAFRRGASFLKLCVTGGVVGAHDRLTDTQFTVEEIAVAVQEAVARGTYVTVHAHNNDGIRNAVEAGVRCVEHGTDLDESTATLMAGREVALVPTFAVVEQLLHDTAGAGLDESTRDRVLGVRERMTEALAVAKEAGVRIGLGSDLIGPVQHRRGEELRLRAKLETPMEALVAATKTNAEILGLSGQVGVIAPGAQADLVLWNGNPVEDPELFADPANAVLVLKAGRIMKDLR
;
A
#
# COMPACT_ATOMS: atom_id res chain seq x y z
N MET A 1 -16.60 -13.57 18.38
CA MET A 1 -16.61 -14.83 17.59
C MET A 1 -16.19 -15.92 18.56
N GLY A 2 -16.66 -17.16 18.42
CA GLY A 2 -16.30 -18.22 19.36
C GLY A 2 -14.79 -18.50 19.38
N ARG A 3 -14.36 -19.37 20.30
CA ARG A 3 -13.00 -19.93 20.29
C ARG A 3 -12.83 -20.82 19.06
N VAL A 4 -11.75 -20.64 18.32
CA VAL A 4 -11.38 -21.43 17.14
C VAL A 4 -9.94 -21.91 17.29
N GLN A 5 -9.65 -23.14 16.88
CA GLN A 5 -8.32 -23.72 16.81
C GLN A 5 -8.02 -24.11 15.37
N VAL A 6 -7.03 -23.46 14.75
CA VAL A 6 -6.50 -23.86 13.44
C VAL A 6 -5.46 -24.94 13.67
N VAL A 7 -5.59 -26.06 12.96
CA VAL A 7 -4.75 -27.26 13.15
C VAL A 7 -4.28 -27.82 11.82
N GLY A 8 -3.12 -28.49 11.81
CA GLY A 8 -2.62 -29.21 10.64
C GLY A 8 -1.90 -28.36 9.58
N ALA A 9 -1.79 -27.05 9.79
CA ALA A 9 -1.04 -26.15 8.91
C ALA A 9 0.44 -26.06 9.29
N THR A 10 1.30 -25.87 8.29
CA THR A 10 2.67 -25.39 8.49
C THR A 10 2.63 -23.87 8.67
N VAL A 11 3.13 -23.36 9.79
CA VAL A 11 3.02 -21.94 10.15
C VAL A 11 4.30 -21.19 9.81
N VAL A 12 4.17 -20.16 8.97
CA VAL A 12 5.18 -19.13 8.72
C VAL A 12 4.74 -17.87 9.45
N ASP A 13 5.32 -17.60 10.61
CA ASP A 13 4.77 -16.62 11.57
C ASP A 13 4.97 -15.14 11.19
N GLY A 14 5.62 -14.85 10.07
CA GLY A 14 5.96 -13.49 9.61
C GLY A 14 7.18 -12.86 10.31
N SER A 15 7.84 -13.59 11.23
CA SER A 15 9.04 -13.09 11.92
C SER A 15 10.34 -13.28 11.15
N GLY A 16 10.33 -14.12 10.10
CA GLY A 16 11.51 -14.56 9.36
C GLY A 16 12.15 -15.83 9.91
N ARG A 17 11.57 -16.46 10.94
CA ARG A 17 11.99 -17.77 11.45
C ARG A 17 11.52 -18.90 10.54
N ASP A 18 12.17 -20.05 10.69
CA ASP A 18 11.80 -21.27 9.96
C ASP A 18 10.33 -21.66 10.21
N PRO A 19 9.63 -22.18 9.18
CA PRO A 19 8.26 -22.66 9.34
C PRO A 19 8.16 -23.78 10.39
N ALA A 20 7.01 -23.87 11.07
CA ALA A 20 6.77 -24.90 12.08
C ALA A 20 5.35 -25.46 12.02
N ASP A 21 5.20 -26.77 12.21
CA ASP A 21 3.89 -27.43 12.28
C ASP A 21 3.31 -27.27 13.69
N VAL A 22 2.48 -26.24 13.87
CA VAL A 22 1.89 -25.87 15.15
C VAL A 22 0.45 -25.39 15.01
N ASP A 23 -0.34 -25.60 16.06
CA ASP A 23 -1.71 -25.11 16.12
C ASP A 23 -1.76 -23.61 16.49
N VAL A 24 -2.83 -22.94 16.09
CA VAL A 24 -3.11 -21.53 16.42
C VAL A 24 -4.49 -21.39 17.02
N GLY A 25 -4.54 -20.90 18.26
CA GLY A 25 -5.77 -20.63 19.00
C GLY A 25 -6.23 -19.19 18.78
N ILE A 26 -7.52 -19.01 18.51
CA ILE A 26 -8.17 -17.73 18.24
C ILE A 26 -9.36 -17.56 19.17
N GLU A 27 -9.43 -16.42 19.86
CA GLU A 27 -10.59 -16.02 20.67
C GLU A 27 -10.88 -14.54 20.44
N ASP A 28 -12.14 -14.20 20.19
CA ASP A 28 -12.59 -12.82 19.95
C ASP A 28 -11.76 -12.03 18.93
N GLY A 29 -11.36 -12.73 17.87
CA GLY A 29 -10.62 -12.16 16.74
C GLY A 29 -9.14 -11.90 17.00
N ARG A 30 -8.60 -12.44 18.10
CA ARG A 30 -7.18 -12.38 18.45
C ARG A 30 -6.58 -13.76 18.57
N ILE A 31 -5.28 -13.85 18.29
CA ILE A 31 -4.49 -15.05 18.54
C ILE A 31 -4.22 -15.13 20.04
N THR A 32 -4.54 -16.25 20.66
CA THR A 32 -4.35 -16.49 22.11
C THR A 32 -3.20 -17.44 22.39
N GLN A 33 -2.98 -18.42 21.51
CA GLN A 33 -2.00 -19.50 21.70
C GLN A 33 -1.39 -19.88 20.34
N VAL A 34 -0.11 -20.26 20.36
CA VAL A 34 0.62 -20.82 19.22
C VAL A 34 1.46 -21.98 19.75
N GLY A 35 1.39 -23.15 19.12
CA GLY A 35 2.09 -24.37 19.58
C GLY A 35 1.13 -25.45 20.08
N ALA A 36 1.61 -26.31 20.96
CA ALA A 36 0.79 -27.38 21.56
C ALA A 36 -0.04 -26.85 22.73
N PHE A 37 -1.37 -26.96 22.62
CA PHE A 37 -2.32 -26.65 23.70
C PHE A 37 -3.56 -27.55 23.62
N ALA A 38 -4.34 -27.61 24.71
CA ALA A 38 -5.57 -28.38 24.76
C ALA A 38 -6.63 -27.80 23.81
N ALA A 39 -7.63 -28.61 23.42
CA ALA A 39 -8.67 -28.22 22.48
C ALA A 39 -9.25 -26.81 22.78
N HIS A 40 -9.24 -25.93 21.77
CA HIS A 40 -9.58 -24.52 21.90
C HIS A 40 -10.81 -24.16 21.04
N GLY A 41 -11.98 -24.70 21.40
CA GLY A 41 -13.24 -24.40 20.73
C GLY A 41 -13.44 -25.14 19.42
N GLU A 42 -13.97 -24.46 18.39
CA GLU A 42 -14.22 -25.04 17.07
C GLU A 42 -12.91 -25.33 16.34
N ARG A 43 -12.77 -26.52 15.78
CA ARG A 43 -11.57 -26.95 15.07
C ARG A 43 -11.67 -26.58 13.58
N LEU A 44 -10.67 -25.89 13.07
CA LEU A 44 -10.52 -25.50 11.67
C LEU A 44 -9.37 -26.31 11.06
N GLU A 45 -9.71 -27.37 10.32
CA GLU A 45 -8.71 -28.23 9.67
C GLU A 45 -7.99 -27.48 8.55
N ALA A 46 -6.66 -27.57 8.53
CA ALA A 46 -5.80 -26.92 7.57
C ALA A 46 -4.65 -27.83 7.10
N ASP A 47 -4.90 -29.15 7.14
CA ASP A 47 -3.92 -30.17 6.73
C ASP A 47 -3.36 -29.89 5.34
N GLY A 48 -2.03 -29.86 5.23
CA GLY A 48 -1.33 -29.64 3.97
C GLY A 48 -1.33 -28.20 3.46
N LEU A 49 -1.89 -27.24 4.21
CA LEU A 49 -1.84 -25.82 3.91
C LEU A 49 -0.69 -25.14 4.65
N THR A 50 -0.17 -24.07 4.06
CA THR A 50 0.78 -23.18 4.76
C THR A 50 0.05 -21.94 5.27
N MET A 51 0.23 -21.57 6.53
CA MET A 51 -0.41 -20.41 7.15
C MET A 51 0.58 -19.26 7.33
N THR A 52 0.22 -18.07 6.86
CA THR A 52 0.96 -16.81 7.06
C THR A 52 0.09 -15.79 7.81
N PRO A 53 0.67 -14.71 8.38
CA PRO A 53 -0.13 -13.54 8.69
C PRO A 53 -0.88 -13.05 7.46
N GLY A 54 -2.00 -12.38 7.70
CA GLY A 54 -2.65 -11.53 6.71
C GLY A 54 -1.65 -10.59 6.07
N LEU A 55 -1.58 -10.57 4.74
CA LEU A 55 -0.67 -9.70 4.01
C LEU A 55 -1.07 -8.24 4.19
N ILE A 56 -0.06 -7.36 4.13
CA ILE A 56 -0.19 -5.92 4.22
C ILE A 56 0.40 -5.30 2.97
N ASP A 57 -0.40 -4.53 2.25
CA ASP A 57 0.07 -3.72 1.11
C ASP A 57 0.25 -2.27 1.56
N ALA A 58 1.50 -1.78 1.58
CA ALA A 58 1.79 -0.43 2.06
C ALA A 58 1.57 0.67 1.00
N HIS A 59 1.23 0.31 -0.25
CA HIS A 59 0.97 1.29 -1.29
C HIS A 59 -0.13 0.79 -2.22
N VAL A 60 -1.36 1.23 -1.97
CA VAL A 60 -2.49 0.94 -2.86
C VAL A 60 -3.16 2.20 -3.33
N HIS A 61 -3.82 2.08 -4.49
CA HIS A 61 -4.74 3.07 -4.98
C HIS A 61 -6.13 2.43 -5.19
N LEU A 62 -6.87 2.26 -4.09
CA LEU A 62 -8.25 1.77 -4.16
C LEU A 62 -9.13 2.74 -4.96
N GLY A 63 -8.83 4.03 -4.88
CA GLY A 63 -9.52 5.10 -5.62
C GLY A 63 -9.24 5.12 -7.12
N LEU A 64 -8.15 4.51 -7.59
CA LEU A 64 -7.77 4.43 -9.01
C LEU A 64 -8.15 3.09 -9.62
N SER A 65 -9.34 2.59 -9.30
CA SER A 65 -9.82 1.27 -9.71
C SER A 65 -10.64 1.27 -11.01
N SER A 66 -10.91 2.44 -11.59
CA SER A 66 -11.72 2.56 -12.80
C SER A 66 -10.83 2.75 -14.04
N PRO A 67 -11.38 2.67 -15.27
CA PRO A 67 -10.63 3.06 -16.46
C PRO A 67 -10.04 4.47 -16.31
N ILE A 68 -8.70 4.57 -16.42
CA ILE A 68 -7.92 5.76 -16.03
C ILE A 68 -8.40 7.00 -16.79
N GLN A 69 -8.48 6.92 -18.12
CA GLN A 69 -8.83 8.07 -18.93
C GLN A 69 -10.25 8.61 -18.65
N PRO A 70 -11.33 7.80 -18.61
CA PRO A 70 -12.64 8.26 -18.14
C PRO A 70 -12.64 8.87 -16.73
N GLN A 71 -11.86 8.29 -15.80
CA GLN A 71 -11.76 8.81 -14.44
C GLN A 71 -11.11 10.20 -14.40
N PHE A 72 -9.94 10.36 -15.03
CA PHE A 72 -9.21 11.64 -15.07
C PHE A 72 -9.93 12.73 -15.85
N SER A 73 -10.77 12.36 -16.82
CA SER A 73 -11.63 13.30 -17.55
C SER A 73 -13.00 13.55 -16.88
N PHE A 74 -13.17 13.11 -15.63
CA PHE A 74 -14.40 13.28 -14.83
C PHE A 74 -15.68 12.77 -15.53
N ARG A 75 -15.56 11.71 -16.34
CA ARG A 75 -16.67 11.11 -17.10
C ARG A 75 -17.40 9.99 -16.34
N LEU A 76 -16.91 9.60 -15.16
CA LEU A 76 -17.51 8.56 -14.34
C LEU A 76 -18.31 9.17 -13.20
N SER A 77 -19.47 8.58 -12.91
CA SER A 77 -20.28 8.99 -11.76
C SER A 77 -19.66 8.52 -10.43
N ALA A 78 -19.99 9.20 -9.33
CA ALA A 78 -19.57 8.78 -7.99
C ALA A 78 -20.04 7.35 -7.64
N ALA A 79 -21.16 6.90 -8.21
CA ALA A 79 -21.68 5.55 -7.98
C ALA A 79 -20.81 4.48 -8.67
N GLU A 80 -20.37 4.72 -9.90
CA GLU A 80 -19.45 3.83 -10.62
C GLU A 80 -18.10 3.74 -9.91
N LEU A 81 -17.53 4.89 -9.55
CA LEU A 81 -16.27 4.95 -8.79
C LEU A 81 -16.37 4.17 -7.47
N ALA A 82 -17.44 4.38 -6.70
CA ALA A 82 -17.66 3.66 -5.45
C ALA A 82 -17.79 2.14 -5.66
N ALA A 83 -18.49 1.70 -6.71
CA ALA A 83 -18.62 0.28 -7.04
C ALA A 83 -17.25 -0.36 -7.32
N ASP A 84 -16.42 0.29 -8.13
CA ASP A 84 -15.09 -0.20 -8.49
C ASP A 84 -14.13 -0.20 -7.28
N ILE A 85 -14.18 0.84 -6.43
CA ILE A 85 -13.41 0.92 -5.18
C ILE A 85 -13.75 -0.27 -4.27
N PHE A 86 -15.05 -0.55 -4.08
CA PHE A 86 -15.49 -1.63 -3.20
C PHE A 86 -15.20 -3.03 -3.78
N ALA A 87 -15.32 -3.20 -5.09
CA ALA A 87 -14.90 -4.43 -5.76
C ALA A 87 -13.39 -4.68 -5.57
N THR A 88 -12.58 -3.63 -5.74
CA THR A 88 -11.13 -3.68 -5.56
C THR A 88 -10.73 -3.96 -4.10
N ALA A 89 -11.45 -3.40 -3.13
CA ALA A 89 -11.28 -3.72 -1.72
C ALA A 89 -11.60 -5.20 -1.43
N GLY A 90 -12.65 -5.76 -2.04
CA GLY A 90 -12.96 -7.18 -1.97
C GLY A 90 -11.84 -8.05 -2.55
N ALA A 91 -11.35 -7.69 -3.74
CA ALA A 91 -10.27 -8.40 -4.42
C ALA A 91 -8.96 -8.42 -3.61
N ALA A 92 -8.67 -7.36 -2.84
CA ALA A 92 -7.52 -7.35 -1.94
C ALA A 92 -7.63 -8.46 -0.86
N LEU A 93 -8.81 -8.63 -0.24
CA LEU A 93 -9.03 -9.74 0.68
C LEU A 93 -8.92 -11.10 -0.02
N ASP A 94 -9.45 -11.21 -1.24
CA ASP A 94 -9.42 -12.46 -1.99
C ASP A 94 -7.99 -12.89 -2.35
N ALA A 95 -7.05 -11.93 -2.44
CA ALA A 95 -5.62 -12.14 -2.61
C ALA A 95 -4.83 -12.27 -1.28
N GLY A 96 -5.51 -12.34 -0.13
CA GLY A 96 -4.87 -12.51 1.19
C GLY A 96 -4.41 -11.22 1.86
N PHE A 97 -4.67 -10.05 1.28
CA PHE A 97 -4.35 -8.76 1.88
C PHE A 97 -5.46 -8.34 2.86
N THR A 98 -5.15 -8.42 4.15
CA THR A 98 -6.10 -8.10 5.23
C THR A 98 -5.97 -6.65 5.71
N THR A 99 -4.86 -6.00 5.38
CA THR A 99 -4.57 -4.58 5.65
C THR A 99 -3.99 -3.92 4.41
N VAL A 100 -4.41 -2.70 4.12
CA VAL A 100 -3.81 -1.87 3.07
C VAL A 100 -3.60 -0.44 3.57
N ARG A 101 -2.53 0.20 3.12
CA ARG A 101 -2.31 1.64 3.25
C ARG A 101 -2.62 2.29 1.90
N ASP A 102 -3.79 2.90 1.82
CA ASP A 102 -4.22 3.66 0.64
C ASP A 102 -3.48 4.99 0.58
N THR A 103 -2.64 5.11 -0.43
CA THR A 103 -1.90 6.32 -0.82
C THR A 103 -2.60 7.03 -1.98
N GLY A 104 -3.82 6.61 -2.32
CA GLY A 104 -4.56 6.90 -3.55
C GLY A 104 -5.91 7.56 -3.33
N GLY A 105 -5.94 8.52 -2.40
CA GLY A 105 -6.95 9.56 -2.39
C GLY A 105 -8.19 9.28 -1.56
N ILE A 106 -8.55 8.02 -1.25
CA ILE A 106 -9.92 7.73 -0.78
C ILE A 106 -10.24 8.39 0.57
N ASP A 107 -11.46 8.90 0.74
CA ASP A 107 -11.84 9.58 1.98
C ASP A 107 -12.31 8.64 3.09
N GLY A 108 -12.52 9.21 4.29
CA GLY A 108 -12.97 8.49 5.46
C GLY A 108 -14.36 7.88 5.33
N GLY A 109 -15.18 8.32 4.37
CA GLY A 109 -16.49 7.75 4.06
C GLY A 109 -16.38 6.34 3.47
N VAL A 110 -15.46 6.16 2.52
CA VAL A 110 -15.10 4.85 1.94
C VAL A 110 -14.54 3.94 3.05
N VAL A 111 -13.54 4.42 3.79
CA VAL A 111 -12.89 3.67 4.87
C VAL A 111 -13.91 3.23 5.93
N THR A 112 -14.78 4.14 6.36
CA THR A 112 -15.82 3.84 7.36
C THR A 112 -16.85 2.82 6.85
N THR A 113 -17.17 2.85 5.56
CA THR A 113 -18.11 1.90 4.94
C THR A 113 -17.56 0.48 4.97
N ILE A 114 -16.28 0.31 4.63
CA ILE A 114 -15.56 -0.97 4.73
C ILE A 114 -15.44 -1.40 6.21
N ALA A 115 -15.03 -0.49 7.10
CA ALA A 115 -14.83 -0.80 8.52
C ALA A 115 -16.12 -1.25 9.22
N LYS A 116 -17.28 -0.70 8.83
CA LYS A 116 -18.61 -1.11 9.32
C LYS A 116 -19.11 -2.43 8.71
N GLY A 117 -18.36 -3.03 7.78
CA GLY A 117 -18.75 -4.28 7.12
C GLY A 117 -19.93 -4.16 6.16
N LYS A 118 -20.26 -2.94 5.70
CA LYS A 118 -21.29 -2.74 4.67
C LYS A 118 -20.87 -3.32 3.32
N VAL A 119 -19.55 -3.39 3.11
CA VAL A 119 -18.89 -4.00 1.96
C VAL A 119 -17.71 -4.83 2.48
N ARG A 120 -17.33 -5.87 1.74
CA ARG A 120 -16.12 -6.65 2.04
C ARG A 120 -14.89 -5.77 1.78
N GLY A 121 -13.88 -5.87 2.63
CA GLY A 121 -12.59 -5.23 2.38
C GLY A 121 -11.60 -5.38 3.54
N PRO A 122 -10.32 -5.07 3.29
CA PRO A 122 -9.27 -5.08 4.30
C PRO A 122 -9.50 -3.99 5.34
N ARG A 123 -8.62 -3.92 6.33
CA ARG A 123 -8.44 -2.70 7.12
C ARG A 123 -7.71 -1.69 6.26
N VAL A 124 -8.20 -0.47 6.23
CA VAL A 124 -7.68 0.57 5.35
C VAL A 124 -7.16 1.71 6.21
N LEU A 125 -5.88 2.04 6.03
CA LEU A 125 -5.30 3.30 6.47
C LEU A 125 -5.25 4.19 5.24
N SER A 126 -5.94 5.32 5.22
CA SER A 126 -5.98 6.20 4.04
C SER A 126 -5.20 7.50 4.28
N CYS A 127 -4.53 8.01 3.24
CA CYS A 127 -3.98 9.36 3.25
C CYS A 127 -5.04 10.47 3.08
N GLY A 128 -6.29 10.10 2.77
CA GLY A 128 -7.27 11.05 2.23
C GLY A 128 -6.81 11.55 0.85
N PRO A 129 -7.27 12.73 0.40
CA PRO A 129 -6.81 13.28 -0.86
C PRO A 129 -5.30 13.55 -0.84
N VAL A 130 -4.59 13.14 -1.90
CA VAL A 130 -3.15 13.34 -2.07
C VAL A 130 -2.83 14.84 -2.14
N GLN A 131 -1.75 15.28 -1.50
CA GLN A 131 -1.33 16.68 -1.53
C GLN A 131 -0.37 16.92 -2.70
N CYS A 132 -0.72 17.86 -3.57
CA CYS A 132 0.03 18.13 -4.79
C CYS A 132 0.23 19.63 -4.99
N GLN A 133 1.36 20.00 -5.58
CA GLN A 133 1.54 21.37 -6.06
C GLN A 133 0.82 21.57 -7.39
N ILE A 134 0.58 22.83 -7.76
CA ILE A 134 0.06 23.17 -9.08
C ILE A 134 1.01 22.65 -10.17
N GLY A 135 0.46 21.93 -11.16
CA GLY A 135 1.22 21.30 -12.25
C GLY A 135 2.07 20.09 -11.81
N GLY A 136 1.90 19.62 -10.57
CA GLY A 136 2.62 18.47 -10.03
C GLY A 136 2.01 17.13 -10.40
N HIS A 137 2.60 16.04 -9.86
CA HIS A 137 2.31 14.67 -10.31
C HIS A 137 0.85 14.25 -10.15
N GLY A 138 0.17 14.70 -9.09
CA GLY A 138 -1.23 14.38 -8.86
C GLY A 138 -2.22 15.37 -9.49
N TYR A 139 -1.79 16.20 -10.45
CA TYR A 139 -2.68 17.02 -11.27
C TYR A 139 -2.96 16.33 -12.61
N TYR A 140 -4.18 15.83 -12.78
CA TYR A 140 -4.61 15.07 -13.96
C TYR A 140 -5.60 15.84 -14.86
N GLY A 141 -5.88 17.11 -14.53
CA GLY A 141 -6.73 17.98 -15.31
C GLY A 141 -6.10 18.36 -16.64
N ALA A 142 -6.93 18.87 -17.55
CA ALA A 142 -6.47 19.34 -18.86
C ALA A 142 -5.56 20.58 -18.72
N GLU A 143 -4.59 20.74 -19.62
CA GLU A 143 -3.65 21.88 -19.63
C GLU A 143 -4.33 23.26 -19.66
N TRP A 144 -5.52 23.35 -20.25
CA TRP A 144 -6.28 24.59 -20.39
C TRP A 144 -7.24 24.86 -19.22
N GLU A 145 -7.43 23.91 -18.32
CA GLU A 145 -8.33 24.04 -17.19
C GLU A 145 -7.71 24.90 -16.08
N PRO A 146 -8.40 25.96 -15.62
CA PRO A 146 -7.95 26.74 -14.47
C PRO A 146 -7.87 25.86 -13.22
N THR A 147 -6.72 25.86 -12.54
CA THR A 147 -6.48 25.02 -11.36
C THR A 147 -7.43 25.30 -10.19
N GLU A 148 -7.99 26.51 -10.11
CA GLU A 148 -9.04 26.86 -9.14
C GLU A 148 -10.31 26.00 -9.28
N LEU A 149 -10.59 25.49 -10.48
CA LEU A 149 -11.69 24.58 -10.74
C LEU A 149 -11.40 23.15 -10.28
N TRP A 150 -10.17 22.81 -9.90
CA TRP A 150 -9.82 21.46 -9.48
C TRP A 150 -10.73 20.95 -8.35
N SER A 151 -10.96 21.82 -7.35
CA SER A 151 -11.83 21.53 -6.21
C SER A 151 -13.31 21.35 -6.58
N SER A 152 -13.70 21.83 -7.77
CA SER A 152 -15.07 21.72 -8.29
C SER A 152 -15.39 20.35 -8.91
N HIS A 153 -14.38 19.51 -9.17
CA HIS A 153 -14.56 18.18 -9.77
C HIS A 153 -15.05 17.08 -8.80
N HIS A 154 -15.95 17.49 -7.90
CA HIS A 154 -16.68 16.67 -6.93
C HIS A 154 -15.84 15.98 -5.83
N VAL A 155 -16.55 15.64 -4.76
CA VAL A 155 -16.15 15.07 -3.46
C VAL A 155 -14.67 14.61 -3.38
N PRO A 156 -13.79 15.40 -2.71
CA PRO A 156 -12.39 15.02 -2.49
C PRO A 156 -12.27 13.66 -1.79
N GLY A 157 -11.50 12.76 -2.40
CA GLY A 157 -11.33 11.38 -1.98
C GLY A 157 -12.45 10.42 -2.35
N LEU A 158 -13.31 10.82 -3.28
CA LEU A 158 -14.16 9.90 -4.03
C LEU A 158 -14.06 10.18 -5.54
N CYS A 159 -14.17 11.45 -5.93
CA CYS A 159 -14.08 11.87 -7.35
C CYS A 159 -12.79 12.65 -7.65
N ALA A 160 -12.33 13.49 -6.71
CA ALA A 160 -11.04 14.17 -6.81
C ALA A 160 -9.98 13.46 -5.94
N LEU A 161 -8.93 12.94 -6.57
CA LEU A 161 -7.89 12.14 -5.90
C LEU A 161 -6.92 12.97 -5.05
N SER A 162 -6.79 14.25 -5.40
CA SER A 162 -5.77 15.14 -4.86
C SER A 162 -6.34 16.52 -4.49
N MET A 163 -5.61 17.24 -3.65
CA MET A 163 -5.83 18.66 -3.34
C MET A 163 -4.60 19.46 -3.78
N MET A 164 -4.84 20.55 -4.51
CA MET A 164 -3.81 21.41 -5.05
C MET A 164 -3.42 22.48 -4.04
N SER A 165 -2.11 22.69 -3.87
CA SER A 165 -1.54 23.72 -3.01
C SER A 165 -0.52 24.52 -3.81
N GLY A 166 -0.72 25.83 -3.95
CA GLY A 166 0.24 26.73 -4.59
C GLY A 166 1.29 27.31 -3.64
N ASN A 167 1.12 27.12 -2.33
CA ASN A 167 2.03 27.61 -1.30
C ASN A 167 1.81 26.86 0.04
N ALA A 168 2.66 27.17 1.03
CA ALA A 168 2.64 26.63 2.38
C ALA A 168 1.31 26.83 3.15
N ASP A 169 0.64 27.97 3.00
CA ASP A 169 -0.61 28.26 3.72
C ASP A 169 -1.79 27.47 3.15
N GLU A 170 -1.86 27.36 1.82
CA GLU A 170 -2.81 26.49 1.13
C GLU A 170 -2.57 25.02 1.48
N LEU A 171 -1.30 24.58 1.51
CA LEU A 171 -0.96 23.23 1.94
C LEU A 171 -1.41 22.98 3.39
N ARG A 172 -1.20 23.94 4.30
CA ARG A 172 -1.68 23.84 5.68
C ARG A 172 -3.20 23.69 5.76
N HIS A 173 -3.92 24.45 4.95
CA HIS A 173 -5.37 24.33 4.85
C HIS A 173 -5.77 22.92 4.37
N ASN A 174 -5.17 22.46 3.27
CA ASN A 174 -5.50 21.19 2.63
C ASN A 174 -5.18 19.98 3.53
N VAL A 175 -4.04 19.95 4.22
CA VAL A 175 -3.74 18.83 5.14
C VAL A 175 -4.71 18.77 6.31
N ARG A 176 -5.17 19.92 6.82
CA ARG A 176 -6.20 19.98 7.86
C ARG A 176 -7.54 19.48 7.33
N GLU A 177 -7.87 19.80 6.09
CA GLU A 177 -9.05 19.29 5.41
C GLU A 177 -8.97 17.78 5.19
N ALA A 178 -7.84 17.24 4.75
CA ALA A 178 -7.62 15.79 4.60
C ALA A 178 -7.89 15.06 5.92
N PHE A 179 -7.37 15.58 7.04
CA PHE A 179 -7.66 15.02 8.35
C PHE A 179 -9.13 15.19 8.78
N ARG A 180 -9.77 16.32 8.49
CA ARG A 180 -11.21 16.52 8.74
C ARG A 180 -12.04 15.47 8.00
N ARG A 181 -11.58 15.03 6.83
CA ARG A 181 -12.19 13.99 5.99
C ARG A 181 -11.80 12.56 6.40
N GLY A 182 -11.01 12.39 7.46
CA GLY A 182 -10.70 11.08 8.04
C GLY A 182 -9.40 10.44 7.57
N ALA A 183 -8.47 11.20 7.00
CA ALA A 183 -7.11 10.72 6.73
C ALA A 183 -6.45 10.19 8.01
N SER A 184 -5.79 9.03 7.91
CA SER A 184 -5.01 8.39 8.97
C SER A 184 -3.54 8.84 8.98
N PHE A 185 -3.02 9.25 7.83
CA PHE A 185 -1.69 9.80 7.59
C PHE A 185 -1.78 10.80 6.41
N LEU A 186 -0.68 11.41 5.96
CA LEU A 186 -0.67 12.28 4.77
C LEU A 186 0.25 11.73 3.68
N LYS A 187 -0.09 12.01 2.42
CA LYS A 187 0.71 11.68 1.24
C LYS A 187 0.94 12.94 0.41
N LEU A 188 2.19 13.24 0.08
CA LEU A 188 2.58 14.32 -0.84
C LEU A 188 3.22 13.74 -2.13
N CYS A 189 3.12 14.47 -3.23
CA CYS A 189 3.97 14.28 -4.42
C CYS A 189 5.12 15.29 -4.39
N VAL A 190 6.35 14.81 -4.19
CA VAL A 190 7.54 15.70 -4.06
C VAL A 190 8.52 15.57 -5.23
N THR A 191 8.17 14.76 -6.22
CA THR A 191 8.82 14.71 -7.54
C THR A 191 7.76 14.55 -8.61
N GLY A 192 8.16 14.71 -9.88
CA GLY A 192 7.35 14.20 -10.96
C GLY A 192 7.34 12.68 -11.04
N GLY A 193 6.39 12.12 -11.78
CA GLY A 193 6.15 10.67 -11.82
C GLY A 193 5.97 10.08 -13.23
N VAL A 194 5.65 8.79 -13.27
CA VAL A 194 5.50 8.03 -14.52
C VAL A 194 4.19 8.38 -15.22
N VAL A 195 3.08 8.36 -14.49
CA VAL A 195 1.73 8.68 -15.01
C VAL A 195 1.41 10.14 -14.70
N GLY A 196 1.86 11.05 -15.58
CA GLY A 196 1.68 12.49 -15.41
C GLY A 196 1.75 13.23 -16.74
N ALA A 197 0.99 14.32 -16.87
CA ALA A 197 0.92 15.11 -18.10
C ALA A 197 1.87 16.32 -18.09
N HIS A 198 2.13 16.90 -16.91
CA HIS A 198 2.73 18.23 -16.76
C HIS A 198 4.14 18.23 -16.17
N ASP A 199 4.63 17.07 -15.78
CA ASP A 199 5.88 16.88 -15.05
C ASP A 199 6.79 15.84 -15.72
N ARG A 200 8.02 15.74 -15.23
CA ARG A 200 9.01 14.72 -15.60
C ARG A 200 9.54 14.06 -14.33
N LEU A 201 10.01 12.82 -14.44
CA LEU A 201 10.65 12.09 -13.32
C LEU A 201 11.80 12.87 -12.65
N THR A 202 12.52 13.70 -13.43
CA THR A 202 13.63 14.53 -12.95
C THR A 202 13.19 15.80 -12.23
N ASP A 203 11.91 16.17 -12.29
CA ASP A 203 11.43 17.40 -11.67
C ASP A 203 11.23 17.19 -10.16
N THR A 204 11.64 18.16 -9.36
CA THR A 204 11.39 18.22 -7.91
C THR A 204 10.15 19.06 -7.64
N GLN A 205 9.32 18.64 -6.69
CA GLN A 205 8.06 19.28 -6.31
C GLN A 205 8.04 19.57 -4.80
N PHE A 206 7.45 20.70 -4.42
CA PHE A 206 7.48 21.33 -3.10
C PHE A 206 8.88 21.69 -2.58
N THR A 207 8.97 22.78 -1.84
CA THR A 207 10.18 23.10 -1.07
C THR A 207 10.21 22.35 0.27
N VAL A 208 11.37 22.35 0.93
CA VAL A 208 11.51 21.80 2.29
C VAL A 208 10.53 22.48 3.26
N GLU A 209 10.38 23.80 3.16
CA GLU A 209 9.47 24.58 4.02
C GLU A 209 8.01 24.16 3.82
N GLU A 210 7.60 23.90 2.58
CA GLU A 210 6.24 23.44 2.27
C GLU A 210 6.01 22.02 2.80
N ILE A 211 6.92 21.08 2.53
CA ILE A 211 6.80 19.70 3.04
C ILE A 211 6.76 19.70 4.58
N ALA A 212 7.55 20.55 5.22
CA ALA A 212 7.59 20.67 6.68
C ALA A 212 6.25 21.14 7.27
N VAL A 213 5.42 21.89 6.53
CA VAL A 213 4.05 22.23 6.96
C VAL A 213 3.21 20.96 7.17
N ALA A 214 3.22 20.06 6.18
CA ALA A 214 2.47 18.81 6.27
C ALA A 214 2.99 17.94 7.42
N VAL A 215 4.31 17.88 7.60
CA VAL A 215 4.95 17.14 8.69
C VAL A 215 4.52 17.71 10.06
N GLN A 216 4.55 19.03 10.23
CA GLN A 216 4.11 19.68 11.48
C GLN A 216 2.65 19.33 11.82
N GLU A 217 1.74 19.39 10.84
CA GLU A 217 0.32 19.10 11.06
C GLU A 217 0.06 17.61 11.32
N ALA A 218 0.84 16.70 10.70
CA ALA A 218 0.79 15.27 10.99
C ALA A 218 1.29 14.95 12.40
N VAL A 219 2.42 15.51 12.82
CA VAL A 219 2.99 15.34 14.16
C VAL A 219 2.03 15.86 15.23
N ALA A 220 1.37 17.01 14.99
CA ALA A 220 0.36 17.55 15.89
C ALA A 220 -0.83 16.60 16.13
N ARG A 221 -1.02 15.60 15.27
CA ARG A 221 -2.06 14.55 15.38
C ARG A 221 -1.50 13.17 15.71
N GLY A 222 -0.21 13.05 16.00
CA GLY A 222 0.43 11.77 16.32
C GLY A 222 0.51 10.81 15.13
N THR A 223 0.56 11.34 13.90
CA THR A 223 0.72 10.55 12.68
C THR A 223 1.89 11.07 11.83
N TYR A 224 1.98 10.64 10.58
CA TYR A 224 3.15 10.85 9.73
C TYR A 224 2.80 11.26 8.29
N VAL A 225 3.84 11.65 7.56
CA VAL A 225 3.81 11.94 6.13
C VAL A 225 4.61 10.87 5.39
N THR A 226 4.08 10.43 4.24
CA THR A 226 4.83 9.71 3.21
C THR A 226 4.83 10.49 1.90
N VAL A 227 5.79 10.23 1.01
CA VAL A 227 5.95 10.98 -0.24
C VAL A 227 6.13 10.08 -1.46
N HIS A 228 5.49 10.44 -2.57
CA HIS A 228 5.87 9.95 -3.90
C HIS A 228 7.17 10.66 -4.31
N ALA A 229 8.25 9.90 -4.51
CA ALA A 229 9.52 10.45 -4.95
C ALA A 229 10.32 9.47 -5.81
N HIS A 230 10.80 9.94 -6.97
CA HIS A 230 11.68 9.18 -7.85
C HIS A 230 13.14 9.65 -7.77
N ASN A 231 13.38 10.96 -7.90
CA ASN A 231 14.73 11.54 -7.90
C ASN A 231 15.28 11.87 -6.50
N ASN A 232 16.61 11.86 -6.36
CA ASN A 232 17.28 12.08 -5.07
C ASN A 232 17.05 13.48 -4.47
N ASP A 233 16.86 14.52 -5.29
CA ASP A 233 16.69 15.88 -4.76
C ASP A 233 15.36 16.03 -4.02
N GLY A 234 14.27 15.48 -4.58
CA GLY A 234 12.98 15.42 -3.88
C GLY A 234 13.01 14.52 -2.64
N ILE A 235 13.73 13.39 -2.70
CA ILE A 235 13.91 12.50 -1.55
C ILE A 235 14.65 13.24 -0.42
N ARG A 236 15.77 13.90 -0.72
CA ARG A 236 16.56 14.66 0.27
C ARG A 236 15.74 15.79 0.89
N ASN A 237 14.99 16.55 0.09
CA ASN A 237 14.09 17.59 0.60
C ASN A 237 13.05 17.03 1.57
N ALA A 238 12.45 15.89 1.22
CA ALA A 238 11.44 15.25 2.07
C ALA A 238 12.05 14.71 3.37
N VAL A 239 13.23 14.08 3.31
CA VAL A 239 13.95 13.59 4.50
C VAL A 239 14.34 14.75 5.41
N GLU A 240 14.81 15.88 4.85
CA GLU A 240 15.12 17.09 5.60
C GLU A 240 13.88 17.68 6.29
N ALA A 241 12.73 17.68 5.61
CA ALA A 241 11.47 18.14 6.17
C ALA A 241 10.88 17.22 7.26
N GLY A 242 11.37 15.97 7.38
CA GLY A 242 10.99 15.03 8.44
C GLY A 242 9.87 14.05 8.09
N VAL A 243 9.73 13.66 6.82
CA VAL A 243 8.80 12.59 6.42
C VAL A 243 9.24 11.23 7.01
N ARG A 244 8.34 10.25 7.11
CA ARG A 244 8.68 8.92 7.68
C ARG A 244 8.84 7.82 6.63
N CYS A 245 8.41 8.07 5.40
CA CYS A 245 8.40 7.05 4.36
C CYS A 245 8.53 7.71 2.97
N VAL A 246 9.23 7.02 2.08
CA VAL A 246 9.37 7.34 0.66
C VAL A 246 8.78 6.20 -0.14
N GLU A 247 7.95 6.55 -1.12
CA GLU A 247 7.36 5.61 -2.06
C GLU A 247 8.16 5.61 -3.37
N HIS A 248 8.26 4.46 -4.01
CA HIS A 248 9.02 4.19 -5.24
C HIS A 248 10.54 4.26 -5.06
N GLY A 249 11.12 5.45 -4.85
CA GLY A 249 12.55 5.65 -4.64
C GLY A 249 13.42 5.20 -5.83
N THR A 250 12.95 5.41 -7.06
CA THR A 250 13.54 4.81 -8.27
C THR A 250 15.01 5.10 -8.50
N ASP A 251 15.47 6.33 -8.26
CA ASP A 251 16.85 6.72 -8.54
C ASP A 251 17.71 6.77 -7.27
N LEU A 252 17.27 6.14 -6.16
CA LEU A 252 17.91 6.25 -4.85
C LEU A 252 19.40 5.88 -4.89
N ASP A 253 20.26 6.85 -4.55
CA ASP A 253 21.71 6.67 -4.46
C ASP A 253 22.18 6.37 -3.02
N GLU A 254 23.44 5.92 -2.88
CA GLU A 254 24.03 5.52 -1.59
C GLU A 254 24.01 6.64 -0.55
N SER A 255 24.31 7.88 -0.98
CA SER A 255 24.34 9.04 -0.09
C SER A 255 22.95 9.34 0.49
N THR A 256 21.92 9.19 -0.34
CA THR A 256 20.53 9.47 0.01
C THR A 256 19.95 8.32 0.82
N ALA A 257 20.28 7.06 0.50
CA ALA A 257 19.92 5.90 1.30
C ALA A 257 20.54 5.96 2.70
N THR A 258 21.81 6.35 2.81
CA THR A 258 22.48 6.57 4.10
C THR A 258 21.79 7.66 4.92
N LEU A 259 21.40 8.76 4.27
CA LEU A 259 20.63 9.83 4.91
C LEU A 259 19.27 9.32 5.41
N MET A 260 18.53 8.56 4.59
CA MET A 260 17.26 7.94 4.98
C MET A 260 17.43 7.02 6.18
N ALA A 261 18.42 6.13 6.16
CA ALA A 261 18.70 5.22 7.27
C ALA A 261 19.04 5.97 8.57
N GLY A 262 19.89 6.99 8.50
CA GLY A 262 20.25 7.83 9.65
C GLY A 262 19.10 8.67 10.22
N ARG A 263 18.01 8.82 9.46
CA ARG A 263 16.77 9.53 9.86
C ARG A 263 15.58 8.59 10.07
N GLU A 264 15.81 7.27 9.99
CA GLU A 264 14.78 6.23 10.11
C GLU A 264 13.60 6.39 9.11
N VAL A 265 13.88 6.93 7.92
CA VAL A 265 12.90 7.06 6.84
C VAL A 265 12.82 5.74 6.08
N ALA A 266 11.62 5.16 6.02
CA ALA A 266 11.40 3.90 5.32
C ALA A 266 11.30 4.10 3.79
N LEU A 267 11.50 3.01 3.05
CA LEU A 267 11.28 2.93 1.60
C LEU A 267 10.19 1.90 1.30
N VAL A 268 9.27 2.22 0.41
CA VAL A 268 8.28 1.28 -0.15
C VAL A 268 8.39 1.30 -1.67
N PRO A 269 9.19 0.39 -2.26
CA PRO A 269 9.24 0.18 -3.70
C PRO A 269 7.95 -0.45 -4.21
N THR A 270 7.65 -0.23 -5.50
CA THR A 270 6.41 -0.65 -6.15
C THR A 270 6.69 -1.24 -7.55
N PHE A 271 7.22 -2.46 -7.62
CA PHE A 271 7.60 -3.09 -8.89
C PHE A 271 6.39 -3.56 -9.71
N ALA A 272 5.29 -3.96 -9.06
CA ALA A 272 4.13 -4.54 -9.72
C ALA A 272 3.44 -3.55 -10.68
N VAL A 273 3.32 -2.27 -10.31
CA VAL A 273 2.80 -1.25 -11.23
C VAL A 273 3.71 -1.05 -12.44
N VAL A 274 5.03 -1.13 -12.28
CA VAL A 274 5.98 -0.99 -13.39
C VAL A 274 5.80 -2.15 -14.37
N GLU A 275 5.70 -3.39 -13.87
CA GLU A 275 5.43 -4.56 -14.71
C GLU A 275 4.03 -4.47 -15.37
N GLN A 276 3.00 -4.03 -14.65
CA GLN A 276 1.67 -3.79 -15.22
C GLN A 276 1.72 -2.81 -16.40
N LEU A 277 2.42 -1.69 -16.22
CA LEU A 277 2.55 -0.65 -17.24
C LEU A 277 3.37 -1.14 -18.45
N LEU A 278 4.43 -1.92 -18.24
CA LEU A 278 5.22 -2.49 -19.33
C LEU A 278 4.43 -3.48 -20.19
N HIS A 279 3.57 -4.29 -19.56
CA HIS A 279 2.80 -5.33 -20.22
C HIS A 279 1.49 -4.85 -20.86
N ASP A 280 0.82 -3.84 -20.29
CA ASP A 280 -0.51 -3.41 -20.74
C ASP A 280 -0.74 -1.89 -20.68
N THR A 281 0.18 -1.10 -21.26
CA THR A 281 -0.04 0.36 -21.46
C THR A 281 -1.37 0.68 -22.14
N ALA A 282 -1.78 -0.09 -23.16
CA ALA A 282 -2.99 0.17 -23.93
C ALA A 282 -4.28 -0.17 -23.15
N GLY A 283 -4.32 -1.28 -22.40
CA GLY A 283 -5.45 -1.65 -21.55
C GLY A 283 -5.57 -0.79 -20.29
N ALA A 284 -4.46 -0.20 -19.82
CA ALA A 284 -4.49 0.86 -18.81
C ALA A 284 -4.98 2.21 -19.37
N GLY A 285 -5.10 2.36 -20.70
CA GLY A 285 -5.54 3.59 -21.36
C GLY A 285 -4.46 4.68 -21.38
N LEU A 286 -3.19 4.30 -21.36
CA LEU A 286 -2.03 5.19 -21.31
C LEU A 286 -1.38 5.31 -22.71
N ASP A 287 -0.82 6.48 -22.99
CA ASP A 287 -0.24 6.82 -24.28
C ASP A 287 1.21 6.32 -24.46
N GLU A 288 1.76 6.47 -25.66
CA GLU A 288 3.16 6.09 -25.95
C GLU A 288 4.17 6.87 -25.11
N SER A 289 3.86 8.11 -24.72
CA SER A 289 4.75 8.92 -23.88
C SER A 289 4.96 8.33 -22.48
N THR A 290 3.93 7.69 -21.92
CA THR A 290 4.03 6.95 -20.66
C THR A 290 4.92 5.72 -20.78
N ARG A 291 4.92 5.05 -21.95
CA ARG A 291 5.81 3.91 -22.21
C ARG A 291 7.28 4.31 -22.11
N ASP A 292 7.66 5.43 -22.73
CA ASP A 292 9.05 5.89 -22.69
C ASP A 292 9.52 6.24 -21.28
N ARG A 293 8.61 6.72 -20.43
CA ARG A 293 8.89 7.04 -19.02
C ARG A 293 9.09 5.79 -18.15
N VAL A 294 8.43 4.67 -18.46
CA VAL A 294 8.56 3.43 -17.69
C VAL A 294 9.78 2.60 -18.12
N LEU A 295 10.32 2.82 -19.32
CA LEU A 295 11.54 2.14 -19.77
C LEU A 295 12.72 2.42 -18.84
N GLY A 296 13.42 1.36 -18.44
CA GLY A 296 14.56 1.45 -17.53
C GLY A 296 14.21 1.70 -16.06
N VAL A 297 12.94 1.96 -15.71
CA VAL A 297 12.53 2.24 -14.32
C VAL A 297 12.74 1.01 -13.45
N ARG A 298 12.42 -0.19 -13.97
CA ARG A 298 12.61 -1.44 -13.24
C ARG A 298 14.07 -1.69 -12.87
N GLU A 299 14.98 -1.48 -13.81
CA GLU A 299 16.41 -1.66 -13.59
C GLU A 299 16.91 -0.70 -12.52
N ARG A 300 16.55 0.59 -12.61
CA ARG A 300 16.92 1.59 -11.59
C ARG A 300 16.31 1.30 -10.22
N MET A 301 15.05 0.87 -10.15
CA MET A 301 14.43 0.42 -8.89
C MET A 301 15.13 -0.80 -8.29
N THR A 302 15.66 -1.70 -9.12
CA THR A 302 16.43 -2.86 -8.65
C THR A 302 17.76 -2.42 -8.03
N GLU A 303 18.46 -1.48 -8.67
CA GLU A 303 19.68 -0.87 -8.12
C GLU A 303 19.39 -0.13 -6.81
N ALA A 304 18.34 0.71 -6.79
CA ALA A 304 17.87 1.43 -5.60
C ALA A 304 17.51 0.50 -4.43
N LEU A 305 16.87 -0.65 -4.71
CA LEU A 305 16.56 -1.65 -3.69
C LEU A 305 17.83 -2.22 -3.05
N ALA A 306 18.84 -2.54 -3.87
CA ALA A 306 20.13 -3.04 -3.38
C ALA A 306 20.86 -1.99 -2.52
N VAL A 307 20.91 -0.74 -2.99
CA VAL A 307 21.51 0.39 -2.28
C VAL A 307 20.80 0.66 -0.94
N ALA A 308 19.46 0.66 -0.93
CA ALA A 308 18.68 0.82 0.29
C ALA A 308 18.97 -0.29 1.31
N LYS A 309 19.08 -1.54 0.84
CA LYS A 309 19.38 -2.70 1.68
C LYS A 309 20.78 -2.60 2.30
N GLU A 310 21.78 -2.23 1.51
CA GLU A 310 23.16 -2.04 1.98
C GLU A 310 23.26 -0.93 3.03
N ALA A 311 22.53 0.17 2.84
CA ALA A 311 22.48 1.27 3.80
C ALA A 311 21.68 0.98 5.08
N GLY A 312 20.95 -0.15 5.14
CA GLY A 312 20.12 -0.51 6.29
C GLY A 312 18.79 0.25 6.37
N VAL A 313 18.27 0.74 5.24
CA VAL A 313 16.94 1.36 5.17
C VAL A 313 15.87 0.31 5.46
N ARG A 314 14.84 0.69 6.22
CA ARG A 314 13.66 -0.16 6.42
C ARG A 314 12.84 -0.21 5.13
N ILE A 315 12.78 -1.38 4.49
CA ILE A 315 12.13 -1.54 3.19
C ILE A 315 10.82 -2.34 3.33
N GLY A 316 9.70 -1.68 3.05
CA GLY A 316 8.38 -2.30 2.97
C GLY A 316 8.07 -2.88 1.60
N LEU A 317 6.79 -3.14 1.38
CA LEU A 317 6.26 -3.69 0.13
C LEU A 317 4.95 -2.99 -0.24
N GLY A 318 4.82 -2.56 -1.51
CA GLY A 318 3.60 -1.94 -2.00
C GLY A 318 3.34 -2.25 -3.47
N SER A 319 2.08 -2.48 -3.84
CA SER A 319 1.74 -2.90 -5.21
C SER A 319 1.64 -1.74 -6.21
N ASP A 320 1.01 -0.64 -5.77
CA ASP A 320 0.66 0.53 -6.57
C ASP A 320 -0.12 0.23 -7.86
N LEU A 321 -0.81 -0.91 -7.92
CA LEU A 321 -1.62 -1.24 -9.10
C LEU A 321 -2.73 -0.20 -9.30
N ILE A 322 -2.98 0.15 -10.57
CA ILE A 322 -3.97 1.14 -11.01
C ILE A 322 -4.88 0.59 -12.10
N GLY A 323 -5.98 1.27 -12.38
CA GLY A 323 -6.98 0.84 -13.35
C GLY A 323 -7.87 -0.30 -12.85
N PRO A 324 -8.65 -0.93 -13.74
CA PRO A 324 -9.64 -1.96 -13.36
C PRO A 324 -9.04 -3.30 -12.94
N VAL A 325 -7.76 -3.55 -13.23
CA VAL A 325 -7.10 -4.85 -13.00
C VAL A 325 -6.12 -4.74 -11.83
N GLN A 326 -6.65 -4.73 -10.60
CA GLN A 326 -5.81 -4.67 -9.38
C GLN A 326 -5.86 -5.93 -8.52
N HIS A 327 -6.37 -7.06 -9.03
CA HIS A 327 -6.51 -8.30 -8.25
C HIS A 327 -5.18 -9.03 -8.04
N ARG A 328 -4.13 -8.68 -8.78
CA ARG A 328 -2.81 -9.33 -8.74
C ARG A 328 -1.80 -8.64 -7.82
N ARG A 329 -2.23 -8.12 -6.67
CA ARG A 329 -1.33 -7.40 -5.73
C ARG A 329 -0.15 -8.25 -5.24
N GLY A 330 -0.33 -9.56 -5.14
CA GLY A 330 0.74 -10.49 -4.76
C GLY A 330 1.83 -10.66 -5.82
N GLU A 331 1.66 -10.08 -7.02
CA GLU A 331 2.73 -9.96 -8.02
C GLU A 331 3.96 -9.24 -7.44
N GLU A 332 3.75 -8.24 -6.57
CA GLU A 332 4.85 -7.55 -5.89
C GLU A 332 5.69 -8.52 -5.04
N LEU A 333 5.05 -9.42 -4.27
CA LEU A 333 5.76 -10.42 -3.48
C LEU A 333 6.56 -11.37 -4.39
N ARG A 334 5.97 -11.81 -5.50
CA ARG A 334 6.63 -12.69 -6.46
C ARG A 334 7.85 -12.03 -7.11
N LEU A 335 7.73 -10.76 -7.51
CA LEU A 335 8.84 -9.99 -8.07
C LEU A 335 9.94 -9.77 -7.04
N ARG A 336 9.58 -9.34 -5.82
CA ARG A 336 10.52 -9.15 -4.72
C ARG A 336 11.23 -10.45 -4.32
N ALA A 337 10.53 -11.58 -4.30
CA ALA A 337 11.11 -12.89 -4.01
C ALA A 337 12.20 -13.33 -5.02
N LYS A 338 12.24 -12.74 -6.22
CA LYS A 338 13.30 -12.99 -7.23
C LYS A 338 14.52 -12.08 -7.05
N LEU A 339 14.33 -10.90 -6.48
CA LEU A 339 15.39 -9.93 -6.20
C LEU A 339 16.02 -10.16 -4.81
N GLU A 340 15.24 -10.76 -3.91
CA GLU A 340 15.58 -11.09 -2.54
C GLU A 340 15.32 -12.60 -2.34
N THR A 341 14.83 -13.00 -1.16
CA THR A 341 14.28 -14.34 -0.91
C THR A 341 12.77 -14.28 -0.70
N PRO A 342 12.03 -15.39 -0.91
CA PRO A 342 10.61 -15.46 -0.60
C PRO A 342 10.27 -15.09 0.85
N MET A 343 11.11 -15.48 1.81
CA MET A 343 10.94 -15.13 3.22
C MET A 343 11.13 -13.62 3.46
N GLU A 344 12.14 -12.99 2.86
CA GLU A 344 12.35 -11.54 2.97
C GLU A 344 11.17 -10.77 2.38
N ALA A 345 10.65 -11.18 1.22
CA ALA A 345 9.47 -10.57 0.61
C ALA A 345 8.21 -10.71 1.50
N LEU A 346 8.01 -11.89 2.11
CA LEU A 346 6.90 -12.12 3.06
C LEU A 346 7.04 -11.24 4.32
N VAL A 347 8.25 -11.14 4.89
CA VAL A 347 8.51 -10.27 6.05
C VAL A 347 8.27 -8.80 5.71
N ALA A 348 8.67 -8.36 4.52
CA ALA A 348 8.38 -7.02 4.01
C ALA A 348 6.86 -6.75 3.96
N ALA A 349 6.10 -7.69 3.39
CA ALA A 349 4.63 -7.62 3.28
C ALA A 349 3.86 -7.87 4.58
N THR A 350 4.53 -8.18 5.70
CA THR A 350 3.88 -8.49 6.97
C THR A 350 4.45 -7.63 8.09
N LYS A 351 5.48 -8.11 8.79
CA LYS A 351 6.08 -7.44 9.94
C LYS A 351 6.60 -6.04 9.59
N THR A 352 7.36 -5.89 8.51
CA THR A 352 7.97 -4.59 8.15
C THR A 352 6.90 -3.56 7.78
N ASN A 353 5.92 -3.95 6.97
CA ASN A 353 4.78 -3.07 6.68
C ASN A 353 3.98 -2.73 7.94
N ALA A 354 3.76 -3.68 8.87
CA ALA A 354 3.14 -3.36 10.15
C ALA A 354 3.94 -2.32 10.95
N GLU A 355 5.28 -2.38 10.93
CA GLU A 355 6.15 -1.36 11.54
C GLU A 355 6.02 0.01 10.88
N ILE A 356 6.08 0.07 9.55
CA ILE A 356 5.94 1.32 8.78
C ILE A 356 4.59 1.99 9.07
N LEU A 357 3.52 1.19 9.15
CA LEU A 357 2.16 1.67 9.36
C LEU A 357 1.85 1.99 10.84
N GLY A 358 2.75 1.72 11.79
CA GLY A 358 2.51 1.92 13.23
C GLY A 358 1.56 0.87 13.84
N LEU A 359 1.51 -0.33 13.28
CA LEU A 359 0.65 -1.45 13.67
C LEU A 359 1.44 -2.65 14.23
N SER A 360 2.72 -2.46 14.59
CA SER A 360 3.57 -3.51 15.16
C SER A 360 2.89 -4.26 16.30
N GLY A 361 3.00 -5.60 16.27
CA GLY A 361 2.39 -6.49 17.26
C GLY A 361 0.86 -6.60 17.18
N GLN A 362 0.19 -5.80 16.35
CA GLN A 362 -1.25 -5.89 16.14
C GLN A 362 -1.62 -6.75 14.93
N VAL A 363 -0.85 -6.64 13.84
CA VAL A 363 -0.99 -7.39 12.58
C VAL A 363 0.40 -7.71 12.02
N GLY A 364 0.46 -8.53 10.97
CA GLY A 364 1.73 -8.87 10.30
C GLY A 364 2.60 -9.87 11.06
N VAL A 365 2.05 -10.53 12.09
CA VAL A 365 2.73 -11.59 12.86
C VAL A 365 1.70 -12.58 13.41
N ILE A 366 2.07 -13.86 13.47
CA ILE A 366 1.30 -14.90 14.18
C ILE A 366 1.89 -15.05 15.58
N ALA A 367 1.34 -14.30 16.54
CA ALA A 367 1.78 -14.33 17.93
C ALA A 367 0.61 -14.04 18.90
N PRO A 368 0.65 -14.58 20.13
CA PRO A 368 -0.34 -14.24 21.15
C PRO A 368 -0.53 -12.73 21.32
N GLY A 369 -1.78 -12.28 21.35
CA GLY A 369 -2.17 -10.87 21.45
C GLY A 369 -2.40 -10.18 20.09
N ALA A 370 -1.80 -10.66 19.00
CA ALA A 370 -2.04 -10.12 17.66
C ALA A 370 -3.47 -10.40 17.17
N GLN A 371 -3.95 -9.61 16.21
CA GLN A 371 -5.22 -9.89 15.53
C GLN A 371 -5.09 -11.16 14.68
N ALA A 372 -6.14 -11.97 14.66
CA ALA A 372 -6.22 -13.17 13.84
C ALA A 372 -6.54 -12.80 12.37
N ASP A 373 -5.63 -12.04 11.77
CA ASP A 373 -5.57 -11.80 10.33
C ASP A 373 -4.61 -12.85 9.76
N LEU A 374 -5.13 -13.84 9.05
CA LEU A 374 -4.40 -15.05 8.62
C LEU A 374 -4.73 -15.38 7.16
N VAL A 375 -3.76 -15.93 6.43
CA VAL A 375 -3.97 -16.52 5.10
C VAL A 375 -3.44 -17.93 5.11
N LEU A 376 -4.22 -18.87 4.58
CA LEU A 376 -3.77 -20.21 4.31
C LEU A 376 -3.67 -20.43 2.81
N TRP A 377 -2.53 -20.98 2.41
CA TRP A 377 -2.11 -21.14 1.03
C TRP A 377 -2.17 -22.61 0.61
N ASN A 378 -2.61 -22.85 -0.63
CA ASN A 378 -2.52 -24.16 -1.26
C ASN A 378 -1.08 -24.40 -1.74
N GLY A 379 -0.25 -24.94 -0.85
CA GLY A 379 1.19 -25.07 -1.02
C GLY A 379 1.99 -24.18 -0.07
N ASN A 380 3.30 -24.12 -0.25
CA ASN A 380 4.21 -23.33 0.59
C ASN A 380 4.76 -22.12 -0.17
N PRO A 381 4.28 -20.89 0.09
CA PRO A 381 4.67 -19.72 -0.68
C PRO A 381 6.09 -19.20 -0.36
N VAL A 382 6.74 -19.70 0.69
CA VAL A 382 8.17 -19.41 0.94
C VAL A 382 9.12 -20.42 0.27
N GLU A 383 8.57 -21.47 -0.35
CA GLU A 383 9.29 -22.39 -1.24
C GLU A 383 8.94 -22.14 -2.71
N ASP A 384 7.68 -21.83 -3.02
CA ASP A 384 7.19 -21.46 -4.35
C ASP A 384 6.52 -20.07 -4.32
N PRO A 385 7.28 -18.99 -4.57
CA PRO A 385 6.75 -17.63 -4.53
C PRO A 385 5.77 -17.32 -5.67
N GLU A 386 5.62 -18.17 -6.69
CA GLU A 386 4.62 -17.96 -7.74
C GLU A 386 3.19 -18.06 -7.17
N LEU A 387 3.01 -18.77 -6.05
CA LEU A 387 1.72 -18.87 -5.36
C LEU A 387 1.16 -17.52 -4.91
N PHE A 388 2.01 -16.53 -4.61
CA PHE A 388 1.55 -15.20 -4.20
C PHE A 388 0.81 -14.45 -5.31
N ALA A 389 1.17 -14.66 -6.58
CA ALA A 389 0.65 -13.86 -7.68
C ALA A 389 -0.77 -14.25 -8.13
N ASP A 390 -1.21 -15.47 -7.83
CA ASP A 390 -2.56 -15.94 -8.13
C ASP A 390 -3.41 -15.99 -6.84
N PRO A 391 -4.42 -15.11 -6.71
CA PRO A 391 -5.35 -15.12 -5.59
C PRO A 391 -6.03 -16.46 -5.33
N ALA A 392 -6.17 -17.34 -6.33
CA ALA A 392 -6.75 -18.66 -6.13
C ALA A 392 -5.97 -19.53 -5.13
N ASN A 393 -4.67 -19.29 -4.96
CA ASN A 393 -3.83 -20.04 -4.02
C ASN A 393 -4.03 -19.62 -2.57
N ALA A 394 -4.53 -18.40 -2.30
CA ALA A 394 -4.94 -17.97 -0.96
C ALA A 394 -6.32 -18.58 -0.62
N VAL A 395 -6.36 -19.88 -0.32
CA VAL A 395 -7.60 -20.67 -0.23
C VAL A 395 -8.47 -20.33 0.96
N LEU A 396 -7.90 -19.85 2.07
CA LEU A 396 -8.65 -19.44 3.25
C LEU A 396 -8.07 -18.14 3.80
N VAL A 397 -8.92 -17.13 4.00
CA VAL A 397 -8.51 -15.81 4.50
C VAL A 397 -9.35 -15.45 5.71
N LEU A 398 -8.68 -15.19 6.83
CA LEU A 398 -9.31 -14.72 8.07
C LEU A 398 -8.94 -13.25 8.30
N LYS A 399 -9.92 -12.45 8.75
CA LYS A 399 -9.72 -11.09 9.23
C LYS A 399 -10.38 -10.91 10.58
N ALA A 400 -9.59 -10.62 11.60
CA ALA A 400 -9.98 -10.61 13.00
C ALA A 400 -10.75 -11.89 13.37
N GLY A 401 -10.19 -13.04 12.98
CA GLY A 401 -10.73 -14.38 13.22
C GLY A 401 -11.92 -14.77 12.34
N ARG A 402 -12.53 -13.83 11.62
CA ARG A 402 -13.68 -14.11 10.73
C ARG A 402 -13.20 -14.61 9.38
N ILE A 403 -13.78 -15.71 8.92
CA ILE A 403 -13.58 -16.23 7.57
C ILE A 403 -14.14 -15.22 6.56
N MET A 404 -13.25 -14.69 5.71
CA MET A 404 -13.56 -13.73 4.66
C MET A 404 -13.65 -14.39 3.28
N LYS A 405 -12.95 -15.51 3.11
CA LYS A 405 -12.89 -16.36 1.91
C LYS A 405 -12.57 -17.79 2.36
N ASP A 406 -13.22 -18.78 1.76
CA ASP A 406 -12.94 -20.22 1.98
C ASP A 406 -13.16 -20.99 0.67
N LEU A 407 -12.09 -21.59 0.15
CA LEU A 407 -12.03 -22.37 -1.10
C LEU A 407 -11.51 -23.80 -0.87
N ARG A 408 -11.38 -24.24 0.39
CA ARG A 408 -10.84 -25.55 0.76
C ARG A 408 -11.73 -26.70 0.32
#